data_AF-A0A167I505-F1
#
_entry.id   AF-A0A167I505-F1
#
_cell.length_a   1.000
_cell.length_b   1.000
_cell.length_c   1.000
_cell.angle_alpha   90.00
_cell.angle_beta   90.00
_cell.angle_gamma   90.00
#
_symmetry.space_group_name_H-M   'P 1'
#
loop_
_entity.id
_entity.type
_entity.pdbx_description
1 polymer ?
#
loop_
_entity_poly.entity_id
_entity_poly.type
_entity_poly.pdbx_seq_one_letter_code
_entity_poly.pdbx_strand_id
1 'polypeptide(L)'
;MSSTLAQVHQLAQECRALALGLFQGLNDPHAELLAMVWGPRFDREHALGLWAGFSRRDPVQALPVLPAMLALADRFDGLSAPVQHRLRRFILKHQSLQVTTV
;
A
#
# COMPACT_ATOMS: atom_id res chain seq x y z
N MET A 1 -15.56 -4.61 20.89
CA MET A 1 -15.66 -4.87 19.43
C MET A 1 -14.83 -3.86 18.64
N SER A 2 -13.50 -3.82 18.85
CA SER A 2 -12.59 -2.83 18.23
C SER A 2 -11.57 -3.43 17.25
N SER A 3 -11.80 -4.64 16.72
CA SER A 3 -10.75 -5.35 15.96
C SER A 3 -10.62 -4.88 14.50
N THR A 4 -11.70 -4.47 13.83
CA THR A 4 -11.64 -4.14 12.39
C THR A 4 -11.01 -2.78 12.10
N LEU A 5 -11.30 -1.75 12.92
CA LEU A 5 -10.74 -0.42 12.72
C LEU A 5 -9.23 -0.43 13.00
N ALA A 6 -8.81 -1.10 14.07
CA ALA A 6 -7.40 -1.28 14.40
C ALA A 6 -6.63 -2.01 13.29
N GLN A 7 -7.20 -3.08 12.71
CA GLN A 7 -6.60 -3.79 11.58
C GLN A 7 -6.44 -2.89 10.34
N VAL A 8 -7.46 -2.09 10.00
CA VAL A 8 -7.37 -1.15 8.86
C VAL A 8 -6.34 -0.06 9.12
N HIS A 9 -6.28 0.48 10.34
CA HIS A 9 -5.27 1.49 10.69
C HIS A 9 -3.86 0.93 10.67
N GLN A 10 -3.65 -0.28 11.20
CA GLN A 10 -2.35 -0.96 11.17
C GLN A 10 -1.92 -1.21 9.72
N LEU A 11 -2.81 -1.76 8.88
CA LEU A 11 -2.49 -2.02 7.49
C LEU A 11 -2.18 -0.73 6.72
N ALA A 12 -2.96 0.33 6.97
CA ALA A 12 -2.69 1.64 6.37
C ALA A 12 -1.36 2.25 6.84
N GLN A 13 -0.97 2.03 8.10
CA GLN A 13 0.32 2.45 8.65
C GLN A 13 1.47 1.71 7.96
N GLU A 14 1.35 0.39 7.78
CA GLU A 14 2.33 -0.45 7.09
C GLU A 14 2.45 -0.06 5.61
N CYS A 15 1.33 0.18 4.92
CA CYS A 15 1.33 0.71 3.56
C CYS A 15 2.05 2.05 3.46
N ARG A 16 1.83 2.97 4.43
CA ARG A 16 2.54 4.26 4.47
C ARG A 16 4.04 4.12 4.71
N ALA A 17 4.45 3.20 5.58
CA ALA A 17 5.87 2.95 5.85
C ALA A 17 6.58 2.42 4.59
N LEU A 18 5.93 1.54 3.83
CA LEU A 18 6.43 1.05 2.53
C LEU A 18 6.42 2.15 1.47
N ALA A 19 5.38 2.99 1.45
CA ALA A 19 5.19 4.09 0.51
C ALA A 19 6.31 5.14 0.56
N LEU A 20 6.85 5.44 1.74
CA LEU A 20 7.84 6.50 1.94
C LEU A 20 9.17 6.29 1.18
N GLY A 21 9.48 5.06 0.77
CA GLY A 21 10.62 4.74 -0.10
C GLY A 21 10.18 4.30 -1.50
N LEU A 22 9.22 3.36 -1.57
CA LEU A 22 8.76 2.76 -2.82
C LEU A 22 8.13 3.79 -3.78
N PHE A 23 7.38 4.76 -3.24
CA PHE A 23 6.64 5.73 -4.04
C PHE A 23 7.30 7.10 -4.15
N GLN A 24 8.53 7.28 -3.65
CA GLN A 24 9.24 8.54 -3.87
C GLN A 24 9.46 8.79 -5.36
N GLY A 25 9.09 9.99 -5.81
CA GLY A 25 9.20 10.40 -7.21
C GLY A 25 8.13 9.83 -8.13
N LEU A 26 7.11 9.14 -7.61
CA LEU A 26 5.92 8.79 -8.39
C LEU A 26 4.95 9.97 -8.46
N ASN A 27 4.30 10.12 -9.60
CA ASN A 27 3.36 11.22 -9.85
C ASN A 27 2.10 11.13 -8.98
N ASP A 28 1.58 9.91 -8.75
CA ASP A 28 0.41 9.68 -7.89
C ASP A 28 0.60 8.42 -7.01
N PRO A 29 1.20 8.56 -5.82
CA PRO A 29 1.47 7.44 -4.92
C PRO A 29 0.18 6.76 -4.41
N HIS A 30 -0.95 7.47 -4.37
CA HIS A 30 -2.22 6.92 -3.91
C HIS A 30 -2.87 6.07 -4.99
N ALA A 31 -2.78 6.48 -6.25
CA ALA A 31 -3.25 5.67 -7.38
C ALA A 31 -2.47 4.35 -7.47
N GLU A 32 -1.15 4.40 -7.31
CA GLU A 32 -0.28 3.21 -7.32
C GLU A 32 -0.60 2.26 -6.15
N LEU A 33 -0.82 2.81 -4.95
CA LEU A 33 -1.27 2.04 -3.81
C LEU A 33 -2.66 1.42 -4.03
N LEU A 34 -3.58 2.18 -4.63
CA LEU A 34 -4.93 1.71 -4.90
C LEU A 34 -4.94 0.59 -5.95
N ALA A 35 -4.09 0.70 -6.99
CA ALA A 35 -3.92 -0.33 -8.01
C ALA A 35 -3.51 -1.68 -7.39
N MET A 36 -2.57 -1.67 -6.43
CA MET A 36 -2.13 -2.88 -5.74
C MET A 36 -3.24 -3.61 -4.97
N VAL A 37 -4.27 -2.90 -4.50
CA VAL A 37 -5.33 -3.45 -3.64
C VAL A 37 -6.69 -3.45 -4.32
N TRP A 38 -6.77 -3.14 -5.61
CA TRP A 38 -8.05 -2.98 -6.31
C TRP A 38 -8.80 -4.31 -6.42
N GLY A 39 -8.08 -5.38 -6.77
CA GLY A 39 -8.63 -6.73 -6.91
C GLY A 39 -8.97 -7.42 -5.57
N PRO A 40 -9.59 -8.62 -5.62
CA PRO A 40 -9.87 -9.43 -4.44
C PRO A 40 -8.59 -9.96 -3.76
N ARG A 41 -7.47 -9.95 -4.50
CA ARG A 41 -6.12 -10.28 -4.06
C ARG A 41 -5.19 -9.09 -4.30
N PHE A 42 -4.10 -9.05 -3.56
CA PHE A 42 -3.05 -8.08 -3.74
C PHE A 42 -2.33 -8.32 -5.07
N ASP A 43 -2.19 -7.26 -5.86
CA ASP A 43 -1.48 -7.27 -7.13
C ASP A 43 0.04 -7.26 -6.89
N ARG A 44 0.60 -8.45 -6.73
CA ARG A 44 2.04 -8.65 -6.52
C ARG A 44 2.85 -8.31 -7.76
N GLU A 45 2.30 -8.47 -8.96
CA GLU A 45 3.01 -8.17 -10.19
C GLU A 45 3.27 -6.67 -10.30
N HIS A 46 2.22 -5.86 -10.10
CA HIS A 46 2.35 -4.41 -10.06
C HIS A 46 3.35 -3.94 -8.99
N ALA A 47 3.23 -4.51 -7.78
CA ALA A 47 4.11 -4.19 -6.67
C ALA A 47 5.59 -4.53 -6.94
N LEU A 48 5.85 -5.68 -7.59
CA LEU A 48 7.20 -6.07 -8.02
C LEU A 48 7.74 -5.16 -9.11
N GLY A 49 6.90 -4.66 -10.03
CA GLY A 49 7.29 -3.67 -11.02
C GLY A 49 7.79 -2.37 -10.38
N LEU A 50 7.07 -1.86 -9.38
CA LEU A 50 7.46 -0.69 -8.60
C LEU A 50 8.75 -0.95 -7.79
N TRP A 51 8.85 -2.11 -7.15
CA TRP A 51 10.05 -2.50 -6.41
C TRP A 51 11.27 -2.63 -7.33
N ALA A 52 11.13 -3.17 -8.54
CA ALA A 52 12.23 -3.26 -9.51
C ALA A 52 12.71 -1.88 -9.96
N GLY A 53 11.80 -0.90 -10.10
CA GLY A 53 12.18 0.49 -10.32
C GLY A 53 12.93 1.08 -9.15
N PHE A 54 12.44 0.84 -7.92
CA PHE A 54 13.06 1.34 -6.69
C PHE A 54 14.44 0.71 -6.44
N SER A 55 14.60 -0.60 -6.61
CA SER A 55 15.85 -1.32 -6.38
C SER A 55 16.97 -0.92 -7.32
N ARG A 56 16.65 -0.45 -8.53
CA ARG A 56 17.64 0.15 -9.43
C ARG A 56 18.11 1.53 -8.99
N ARG A 57 17.24 2.32 -8.35
CA ARG A 57 17.57 3.68 -7.87
C ARG A 57 18.28 3.67 -6.52
N ASP A 58 17.81 2.82 -5.60
CA ASP A 58 18.35 2.69 -4.26
C ASP A 58 18.33 1.21 -3.80
N PRO A 59 19.33 0.42 -4.20
CA PRO A 59 19.36 -1.02 -3.92
C PRO A 59 19.46 -1.34 -2.43
N VAL A 60 20.13 -0.49 -1.65
CA VAL A 60 20.33 -0.70 -0.21
C VAL A 60 19.01 -0.51 0.54
N GLN A 61 18.26 0.54 0.20
CA GLN A 61 16.96 0.77 0.82
C GLN A 61 15.87 -0.16 0.29
N ALA A 62 16.00 -0.70 -0.92
CA ALA A 62 15.02 -1.62 -1.51
C ALA A 62 15.04 -3.03 -0.92
N LEU A 63 16.19 -3.49 -0.42
CA LEU A 63 16.36 -4.83 0.17
C LEU A 63 15.31 -5.20 1.23
N PRO A 64 15.08 -4.40 2.29
CA PRO A 64 14.08 -4.72 3.31
C PRO A 64 12.63 -4.55 2.83
N VAL A 65 12.40 -3.81 1.74
CA VAL A 65 11.05 -3.48 1.26
C VAL A 65 10.37 -4.70 0.63
N LEU A 66 11.09 -5.52 -0.13
CA LEU A 66 10.52 -6.70 -0.80
C LEU A 66 9.85 -7.67 0.17
N PRO A 67 10.52 -8.19 1.22
CA PRO A 67 9.89 -9.12 2.15
C PRO A 67 8.73 -8.48 2.93
N ALA A 68 8.83 -7.20 3.29
CA ALA A 68 7.76 -6.49 3.98
C ALA A 68 6.51 -6.30 3.09
N MET A 69 6.71 -6.03 1.80
CA MET A 69 5.66 -5.93 0.78
C MET A 69 4.97 -7.28 0.54
N LEU A 70 5.72 -8.38 0.45
CA LEU A 70 5.15 -9.72 0.32
C LEU A 70 4.31 -10.11 1.55
N ALA A 71 4.80 -9.82 2.75
CA ALA A 71 4.06 -10.05 3.98
C ALA A 71 2.77 -9.22 4.05
N LEU A 72 2.78 -7.98 3.54
CA LEU A 72 1.58 -7.15 3.40
C LEU A 72 0.57 -7.78 2.42
N ALA A 73 1.06 -8.28 1.29
CA ALA A 73 0.22 -8.96 0.29
C ALA A 73 -0.51 -10.17 0.89
N ASP A 74 0.19 -10.97 1.68
CA ASP A 74 -0.39 -12.14 2.36
C ASP A 74 -1.43 -11.73 3.41
N ARG A 75 -1.16 -10.65 4.18
CA ARG A 75 -2.14 -10.10 5.12
C ARG A 75 -3.38 -9.61 4.41
N PHE A 76 -3.24 -8.90 3.29
CA PHE A 76 -4.36 -8.39 2.50
C PHE A 76 -5.21 -9.52 1.91
N ASP A 77 -4.57 -10.54 1.35
CA ASP A 77 -5.24 -11.71 0.78
C ASP A 77 -6.07 -12.46 1.85
N GLY A 78 -5.66 -12.40 3.12
CA GLY A 78 -6.41 -12.97 4.25
C GLY A 78 -7.56 -12.11 4.78
N LEU A 79 -7.71 -10.87 4.31
CA LEU A 79 -8.78 -9.98 4.76
C LEU A 79 -10.13 -10.37 4.15
N SER A 80 -11.19 -10.26 4.94
CA SER A 80 -12.55 -10.36 4.39
C SER A 80 -12.87 -9.18 3.49
N ALA A 81 -13.73 -9.42 2.49
CA ALA A 81 -14.11 -8.39 1.51
C ALA A 81 -14.57 -7.06 2.14
N PRO A 82 -15.37 -7.02 3.24
CA PRO A 82 -15.74 -5.77 3.89
C PRO A 82 -14.54 -4.97 4.42
N VAL A 83 -13.49 -5.65 4.89
CA VAL A 83 -12.28 -5.00 5.40
C VAL A 83 -11.44 -4.45 4.25
N GLN A 84 -11.28 -5.21 3.16
CA GLN A 84 -10.64 -4.72 1.94
C GLN A 84 -11.34 -3.47 1.38
N HIS A 85 -12.67 -3.46 1.33
CA HIS A 85 -13.44 -2.29 0.87
C HIS A 85 -13.24 -1.07 1.79
N ARG A 86 -13.10 -1.30 3.10
CA ARG A 86 -12.84 -0.22 4.05
C ARG A 86 -11.43 0.36 3.87
N LEU A 87 -10.44 -0.48 3.61
CA LEU A 87 -9.08 -0.05 3.27
C LEU A 87 -9.07 0.83 2.02
N ARG A 88 -9.70 0.39 0.92
CA ARG A 88 -9.78 1.18 -0.33
C ARG A 88 -10.39 2.56 -0.10
N ARG A 89 -11.51 2.63 0.63
CA ARG A 89 -12.13 3.92 1.00
C ARG A 89 -11.22 4.78 1.86
N PHE A 90 -10.44 4.18 2.76
CA PHE A 90 -9.48 4.92 3.58
C PHE A 90 -8.37 5.55 2.74
N ILE A 91 -7.81 4.79 1.78
CA ILE A 91 -6.79 5.29 0.83
C ILE A 91 -7.35 6.47 0.01
N LEU A 92 -8.54 6.30 -0.58
CA LEU A 92 -9.22 7.35 -1.35
C LEU A 92 -9.52 8.60 -0.52
N LYS A 93 -10.03 8.42 0.72
CA LYS A 93 -10.30 9.55 1.61
C LYS A 93 -9.01 10.31 1.93
N HIS A 94 -7.92 9.59 2.20
CA HIS A 94 -6.63 10.23 2.48
C HIS A 94 -6.11 11.02 1.29
N GLN A 95 -6.23 10.48 0.06
CA GLN A 95 -5.88 11.18 -1.17
C GLN A 95 -6.66 12.50 -1.28
N SER A 96 -7.98 12.48 -1.07
CA SER A 96 -8.82 13.69 -1.13
C SER A 96 -8.44 14.76 -0.11
N LEU A 97 -8.03 14.36 1.10
CA LEU A 97 -7.58 15.28 2.14
C LEU A 97 -6.23 15.92 1.82
N GLN A 98 -5.32 15.18 1.19
CA GLN A 98 -4.03 15.73 0.76
C GLN A 98 -4.15 16.67 -0.44
N VAL A 99 -5.09 16.40 -1.35
CA VAL A 99 -5.37 17.29 -2.50
C VAL A 99 -6.04 18.60 -2.08
N THR A 100 -6.77 18.63 -0.95
CA THR A 100 -7.49 19.82 -0.46
C THR A 100 -6.58 20.80 0.31
N THR A 101 -5.31 20.47 0.52
CA THR A 101 -4.35 21.39 1.15
C THR A 101 -3.67 22.23 0.07
N VAL A 102 -4.38 23.24 -0.43
CA VAL A 102 -3.90 24.29 -1.34
C VAL A 102 -4.40 25.65 -0.87
#